data_AF-A0A5K8AAD2-F1
#
_entry.id   AF-A0A5K8AAD2-F1
#
_cell.length_a   1.000
_cell.length_b   1.000
_cell.length_c   1.000
_cell.angle_alpha   90.00
_cell.angle_beta   90.00
_cell.angle_gamma   90.00
#
_symmetry.space_group_name_H-M   'P 1'
#
loop_
_entity.id
_entity.type
_entity.pdbx_description
1 polymer ?
#
loop_
_entity_poly.entity_id
_entity_poly.type
_entity_poly.pdbx_seq_one_letter_code
_entity_poly.pdbx_strand_id
1 'polypeptide(L)'
;MEKLREFLESGDSERSVVVTHACPSIKSIPERFRGHALSSAFASNMEGLIQKHQPKLWIHGHTHDSFDYKIGKTRIICNPRGYVPSADNPEFKEGMTIEV
;
A
#
# COMPACT_ATOMS: atom_id res chain seq x y z
N MET A 1 -9.06 -6.29 -11.16
CA MET A 1 -9.10 -7.07 -9.90
C MET A 1 -8.98 -8.57 -10.12
N GLU A 2 -9.57 -9.12 -11.19
CA GLU A 2 -9.49 -10.54 -11.53
C GLU A 2 -8.04 -11.08 -11.61
N LYS A 3 -7.18 -10.47 -12.44
CA LYS A 3 -5.76 -10.86 -12.54
C LYS A 3 -4.98 -10.83 -11.23
N LEU A 4 -5.30 -9.89 -10.33
CA LEU A 4 -4.68 -9.84 -9.00
C LEU A 4 -5.08 -11.06 -8.16
N ARG A 5 -6.35 -11.47 -8.24
CA ARG A 5 -6.83 -12.67 -7.54
C ARG A 5 -6.18 -13.93 -8.11
N GLU A 6 -6.15 -14.07 -9.43
CA GLU A 6 -5.50 -15.21 -10.10
C GLU A 6 -4.02 -15.32 -9.69
N PHE A 7 -3.30 -14.20 -9.66
CA PHE A 7 -1.91 -14.16 -9.20
C PHE A 7 -1.76 -14.63 -7.75
N LEU A 8 -2.59 -14.12 -6.84
CA LEU A 8 -2.55 -14.46 -5.42
C LEU A 8 -3.06 -15.88 -5.11
N GLU A 9 -3.91 -16.44 -5.98
CA GLU A 9 -4.44 -17.80 -5.84
C GLU A 9 -3.49 -18.86 -6.36
N SER A 10 -2.70 -18.56 -7.40
CA SER A 10 -1.76 -19.49 -8.02
C SER A 10 -0.31 -19.35 -7.52
N GLY A 11 0.03 -18.22 -6.90
CA GLY A 11 1.39 -17.91 -6.47
C GLY A 11 1.75 -18.40 -5.06
N ASP A 12 3.05 -18.47 -4.80
CA ASP A 12 3.60 -18.65 -3.45
C ASP A 12 3.55 -17.30 -2.70
N SER A 13 2.81 -17.26 -1.59
CA SER A 13 2.62 -16.05 -0.80
C SER A 13 3.95 -15.46 -0.30
N GLU A 14 4.92 -16.30 0.06
CA GLU A 14 6.23 -15.87 0.59
C GLU A 14 7.15 -15.31 -0.51
N ARG A 15 6.76 -15.41 -1.78
CA ARG A 15 7.49 -14.86 -2.94
C ARG A 15 6.68 -13.85 -3.73
N SER A 16 5.47 -13.53 -3.26
CA SER A 16 4.55 -12.64 -3.95
C SER A 16 4.75 -11.20 -3.49
N VAL A 17 4.99 -10.30 -4.46
CA VAL A 17 5.04 -8.85 -4.26
C VAL A 17 3.95 -8.19 -5.08
N VAL A 18 3.13 -7.37 -4.44
CA VAL A 18 2.04 -6.62 -5.07
C VAL A 18 2.41 -5.15 -5.11
N VAL A 19 2.22 -4.49 -6.25
CA VAL A 19 2.43 -3.05 -6.41
C VAL A 19 1.16 -2.43 -6.99
N THR A 20 0.61 -1.43 -6.30
CA THR A 20 -0.57 -0.68 -6.74
C THR A 20 -0.33 0.82 -6.62
N HIS A 21 -1.04 1.65 -7.38
CA HIS A 21 -0.99 3.10 -7.12
C HIS A 21 -1.84 3.46 -5.88
N ALA A 22 -3.12 3.08 -5.90
CA ALA A 22 -4.06 3.38 -4.82
C ALA A 22 -3.79 2.57 -3.54
N CYS A 23 -4.26 3.10 -2.40
CA CYS A 23 -4.08 2.48 -1.09
C CYS A 23 -4.91 1.18 -0.97
N PRO A 24 -4.33 0.09 -0.43
CA PRO A 24 -5.06 -1.18 -0.25
C PRO A 24 -5.89 -1.24 1.04
N SER A 25 -5.80 -0.22 1.89
CA SER A 25 -6.50 -0.16 3.18
C SER A 25 -6.67 1.29 3.61
N ILE A 26 -7.74 1.54 4.39
CA ILE A 26 -7.98 2.83 5.07
C ILE A 26 -6.88 3.17 6.08
N LYS A 27 -6.10 2.19 6.54
CA LYS A 27 -4.95 2.40 7.43
C LYS A 27 -3.86 3.25 6.77
N SER A 28 -3.79 3.24 5.44
CA SER A 28 -2.92 4.10 4.63
C SER A 28 -3.51 5.49 4.34
N ILE A 29 -4.65 5.85 4.94
CA ILE A 29 -5.17 7.21 4.91
C ILE A 29 -4.66 7.96 6.14
N PRO A 30 -4.01 9.13 5.96
CA PRO A 30 -3.54 9.95 7.07
C PRO A 30 -4.70 10.34 8.00
N GLU A 31 -4.42 10.43 9.31
CA GLU A 31 -5.46 10.70 10.34
C GLU A 31 -6.30 11.93 10.00
N ARG A 32 -5.65 13.00 9.51
CA ARG A 32 -6.29 14.27 9.12
C ARG A 32 -7.37 14.13 8.03
N PHE A 33 -7.36 13.04 7.28
CA PHE A 33 -8.35 12.75 6.25
C PHE A 33 -9.28 11.60 6.59
N ARG A 34 -9.07 10.87 7.70
CA ARG A 34 -9.95 9.76 8.09
C ARG A 34 -11.36 10.30 8.37
N GLY A 35 -12.36 9.65 7.76
CA GLY A 35 -13.76 10.06 7.87
C GLY A 35 -14.17 11.20 6.92
N HIS A 36 -13.24 11.78 6.17
CA HIS A 36 -13.59 12.74 5.12
C HIS A 36 -14.37 12.04 4.00
N ALA A 37 -15.38 12.68 3.43
CA ALA A 37 -16.25 12.08 2.41
C ALA A 37 -15.48 11.56 1.18
N LEU A 38 -14.33 12.18 0.86
CA LEU A 38 -13.46 11.79 -0.24
C LEU A 38 -12.50 10.65 0.08
N SER A 39 -12.40 10.19 1.33
CA SER A 39 -11.48 9.12 1.75
C SER A 39 -11.62 7.84 0.91
N SER A 40 -12.86 7.53 0.52
CA SER A 40 -13.19 6.37 -0.32
C SER A 40 -12.56 6.43 -1.71
N ALA A 41 -12.18 7.61 -2.19
CA ALA A 41 -11.46 7.77 -3.46
C ALA A 41 -9.97 7.36 -3.34
N PHE A 42 -9.40 7.37 -2.13
CA PHE A 42 -7.98 7.12 -1.91
C PHE A 42 -7.63 5.66 -1.61
N ALA A 43 -8.54 4.94 -0.95
CA ALA A 43 -8.31 3.58 -0.50
C ALA A 43 -9.39 2.62 -0.97
N SER A 44 -8.96 1.48 -1.52
CA SER A 44 -9.82 0.32 -1.75
C SER A 44 -9.73 -0.63 -0.57
N ASN A 45 -10.85 -1.22 -0.13
CA ASN A 45 -10.82 -2.17 0.98
C ASN A 45 -10.31 -3.55 0.52
N MET A 46 -8.99 -3.74 0.53
CA MET A 46 -8.32 -5.00 0.14
C MET A 46 -7.87 -5.84 1.33
N GLU A 47 -8.19 -5.43 2.57
CA GLU A 47 -7.71 -6.12 3.77
C GLU A 47 -8.10 -7.60 3.80
N GLY A 48 -9.31 -7.94 3.35
CA GLY A 48 -9.75 -9.34 3.28
C GLY A 48 -8.95 -10.18 2.28
N LEU A 49 -8.58 -9.60 1.13
CA LEU A 49 -7.75 -10.28 0.13
C LEU A 49 -6.33 -10.47 0.66
N ILE A 50 -5.78 -9.43 1.30
CA ILE A 50 -4.46 -9.47 1.92
C ILE A 50 -4.42 -10.50 3.06
N GLN A 51 -5.44 -10.54 3.91
CA GLN A 51 -5.51 -11.47 5.02
C GLN A 51 -5.65 -12.93 4.55
N LYS A 52 -6.37 -13.16 3.43
CA LYS A 52 -6.53 -14.49 2.83
C LYS A 52 -5.24 -15.02 2.22
N HIS A 53 -4.56 -14.21 1.41
CA HIS A 53 -3.43 -14.67 0.58
C HIS A 53 -2.06 -14.34 1.17
N GLN A 54 -1.99 -13.36 2.07
CA GLN A 54 -0.78 -12.93 2.80
C GLN A 54 0.49 -12.82 1.93
N PRO A 55 0.49 -12.09 0.80
CA PRO A 55 1.70 -11.87 0.02
C PRO A 55 2.81 -11.26 0.90
N LYS A 56 4.08 -11.52 0.59
CA LYS A 56 5.19 -11.06 1.44
C LYS A 56 5.23 -9.53 1.57
N LEU A 57 4.99 -8.81 0.48
CA LEU A 57 5.08 -7.35 0.41
C LEU A 57 3.98 -6.75 -0.47
N TRP A 58 3.39 -5.64 -0.03
CA TRP A 58 2.52 -4.79 -0.84
C TRP A 58 3.02 -3.35 -0.81
N ILE A 59 3.31 -2.79 -1.98
CA ILE A 59 3.76 -1.41 -2.14
C ILE A 59 2.64 -0.57 -2.76
N HIS A 60 2.38 0.61 -2.20
CA HIS A 60 1.44 1.57 -2.76
C HIS A 60 1.94 3.02 -2.72
N GLY A 61 1.13 3.94 -3.25
CA GLY A 61 1.37 5.39 -3.21
C GLY A 61 0.09 6.17 -2.89
N HIS A 62 -0.15 7.22 -3.70
CA HIS A 62 -1.36 8.04 -3.76
C HIS A 62 -1.58 9.07 -2.63
N THR A 63 -1.34 8.74 -1.36
CA THR A 63 -1.70 9.63 -0.25
C THR A 63 -0.68 10.72 0.09
N HIS A 64 0.50 10.67 -0.52
CA HIS A 64 1.62 11.60 -0.28
C HIS A 64 2.14 11.58 1.17
N ASP A 65 1.76 10.57 1.96
CA ASP A 65 2.32 10.30 3.28
C ASP A 65 2.97 8.90 3.27
N SER A 66 4.06 8.75 4.03
CA SER A 66 4.74 7.46 4.17
C SER A 66 4.00 6.54 5.14
N PHE A 67 3.93 5.25 4.80
CA PHE A 67 3.33 4.21 5.65
C PHE A 67 4.21 2.96 5.65
N ASP A 68 4.34 2.31 6.81
CA ASP A 68 4.97 1.00 6.97
C ASP A 68 4.24 0.25 8.09
N TYR A 69 3.45 -0.75 7.73
CA TYR A 69 2.65 -1.53 8.69
C TYR A 69 2.39 -2.94 8.17
N LYS A 70 1.65 -3.75 8.93
CA LYS A 70 1.29 -5.11 8.53
C LYS A 70 -0.23 -5.33 8.53
N ILE A 71 -0.67 -6.17 7.60
CA ILE A 71 -1.98 -6.84 7.62
C ILE A 71 -1.69 -8.34 7.53
N GLY A 72 -1.96 -9.07 8.62
CA GLY A 72 -1.46 -10.44 8.76
C GLY A 72 0.07 -10.46 8.69
N LYS A 73 0.61 -11.34 7.83
CA LYS A 73 2.06 -11.41 7.55
C LYS A 73 2.55 -10.40 6.51
N THR A 74 1.66 -9.86 5.69
CA THR A 74 1.99 -8.93 4.60
C THR A 74 2.51 -7.63 5.16
N ARG A 75 3.70 -7.20 4.75
CA ARG A 75 4.18 -5.83 4.98
C ARG A 75 3.57 -4.90 3.92
N ILE A 76 2.97 -3.80 4.36
CA ILE A 76 2.42 -2.75 3.51
C ILE A 76 3.35 -1.54 3.58
N ILE A 77 3.86 -1.07 2.45
CA ILE A 77 4.74 0.10 2.37
C ILE A 77 4.19 1.16 1.41
N CYS A 78 4.34 2.41 1.81
CA CYS A 78 4.15 3.62 1.00
C CYS A 78 5.34 4.54 1.26
N ASN A 79 6.07 4.92 0.21
CA ASN A 79 7.17 5.88 0.28
C ASN A 79 7.05 6.90 -0.86
N PRO A 80 5.98 7.72 -0.89
CA PRO A 80 5.71 8.64 -1.98
C PRO A 80 6.57 9.90 -1.84
N ARG A 81 7.03 10.48 -2.94
CA ARG A 81 7.76 11.76 -2.91
C ARG A 81 6.87 12.97 -2.60
N GLY A 82 5.61 12.91 -3.01
CA GLY A 82 4.73 14.07 -3.07
C GLY A 82 4.84 14.81 -4.40
N TYR A 83 4.48 16.09 -4.42
CA TYR A 83 4.55 16.92 -5.63
C TYR A 83 6.01 17.33 -5.96
N VAL A 84 6.19 18.10 -7.03
CA VAL A 84 7.47 18.65 -7.50
C VAL A 84 7.21 20.13 -7.77
N PRO A 85 8.11 21.08 -7.44
CA PRO A 85 9.51 20.91 -7.05
C PRO A 85 9.78 20.58 -5.58
N SER A 86 8.82 20.77 -4.67
CA SER A 86 8.95 20.44 -3.25
C SER A 86 8.54 19.01 -2.96
N ALA A 87 9.37 18.25 -2.25
CA ALA A 87 8.95 16.98 -1.68
C ALA A 87 8.03 17.25 -0.49
N ASP A 88 6.72 17.29 -0.73
CA ASP A 88 5.74 17.58 0.32
C ASP A 88 5.65 16.46 1.36
N ASN A 89 6.24 15.30 1.09
CA ASN A 89 6.45 14.25 2.07
C ASN A 89 7.87 14.34 2.67
N PRO A 90 8.05 14.88 3.88
CA PRO A 90 9.36 14.96 4.52
C PRO A 90 9.95 13.58 4.86
N GLU A 91 9.11 12.55 4.96
CA GLU A 91 9.50 11.16 5.24
C GLU A 91 9.83 10.37 3.97
N PHE A 92 9.85 11.03 2.80
CA PHE A 92 10.28 10.39 1.55
C PHE A 92 11.75 9.99 1.63
N LYS A 93 12.00 8.69 1.44
CA LYS A 93 13.35 8.11 1.42
C LYS A 93 13.76 7.85 -0.02
N GLU A 94 14.56 8.76 -0.58
CA GLU A 94 15.18 8.54 -1.89
C GLU A 94 16.10 7.31 -1.84
N GLY A 95 16.03 6.44 -2.86
CA GLY A 95 16.84 5.23 -2.93
C GLY A 95 16.44 4.12 -1.93
N MET A 96 15.26 4.19 -1.31
CA MET A 96 14.79 3.16 -0.38
C MET A 96 14.76 1.76 -1.04
N THR A 97 15.47 0.81 -0.42
CA THR A 97 15.44 -0.61 -0.76
C THR A 97 14.73 -1.42 0.32
N ILE A 98 14.08 -2.52 -0.07
CA ILE A 98 13.40 -3.43 0.84
C ILE A 98 13.90 -4.85 0.56
N GLU A 99 14.33 -5.54 1.60
CA GLU A 99 14.65 -6.97 1.53
C GLU A 99 13.37 -7.80 1.54
N VAL A 100 13.27 -8.76 0.62
CA VAL A 100 12.05 -9.54 0.34
C VAL A 100 12.35 -11.02 0.23
#